data_AF-A0A836L1J8-F1
#
_entry.id   AF-A0A836L1J8-F1
#
_cell.length_a   1.000
_cell.length_b   1.000
_cell.length_c   1.000
_cell.angle_alpha   90.00
_cell.angle_beta   90.00
_cell.angle_gamma   90.00
#
_symmetry.space_group_name_H-M   'P 1'
#
loop_
_entity.id
_entity.type
_entity.pdbx_description
1 polymer ?
#
loop_
_entity_poly.entity_id
_entity_poly.type
_entity_poly.pdbx_seq_one_letter_code
_entity_poly.pdbx_strand_id
1 'polypeptide(L)'
;MLRDRTRFLFMRPEMATAELQRLLPLLPSTGKGTAAATHSVASLIVSTAYSATAAQSVTHHSRDCPVLSKKLPLSRIGKEPSFAARPCLNCVRERVHYVSSLTFCESFEQRCALPQRHPNSPTGNGLFSVETFPKRLLEAIERSYGSVSSFRESVVLHSTGAMSLGRLWVVYIPPVRGSEHGAVSLLNLPACRVPLVHGLWPLAVINMTERRICEKIACRSGKGGDAVDAIDAPAWSHAARTPKALGALASEAEGSLHQGSMPQVRLSAIRSALAEETLSVMNWQFVETQLTSASAYYTSMERTQKQREHRKEKEHAAAVRAMGQLKDSGAVIHATDSVTITSSDASDASPANGSSLSAAAVTTSPSPANTDCRAHGEATPTENSAETVACTSSDSVQATGNTTTDAIDAEPRTVQQADGTWEYHYKNGSVTKVRPDGTKVFQTESLTTTVFVNGDTLFEYPNSTSILDRADGVRVTTYADGTQKEERLR
;
A
#
# COMPACT_ATOMS: atom_id res chain seq x y z
N MET A 1 31.88 14.89 26.69
CA MET A 1 30.59 15.59 26.47
C MET A 1 29.94 15.31 25.09
N LEU A 2 30.24 14.18 24.42
CA LEU A 2 29.65 13.84 23.10
C LEU A 2 28.71 12.61 23.12
N ARG A 3 28.49 11.99 24.29
CA ARG A 3 27.53 10.88 24.48
C ARG A 3 26.06 11.28 24.27
N ASP A 4 25.75 12.57 24.18
CA ASP A 4 24.37 13.06 24.05
C ASP A 4 23.92 13.35 22.61
N ARG A 5 24.81 13.30 21.61
CA ARG A 5 24.47 13.74 20.24
C ARG A 5 24.05 12.62 19.28
N THR A 6 24.28 11.35 19.60
CA THR A 6 23.68 10.20 18.87
C THR A 6 22.32 9.78 19.44
N ARG A 7 21.82 10.45 20.49
CA ARG A 7 20.48 10.23 21.08
C ARG A 7 19.32 10.70 20.20
N PHE A 8 19.57 11.36 19.07
CA PHE A 8 18.52 11.88 18.20
C PHE A 8 17.79 10.83 17.34
N LEU A 9 18.19 9.56 17.39
CA LEU A 9 17.60 8.50 16.55
C LEU A 9 16.79 7.45 17.32
N PHE A 10 16.65 7.54 18.65
CA PHE A 10 15.70 6.73 19.41
C PHE A 10 14.83 7.64 20.26
N MET A 11 13.54 7.66 19.97
CA MET A 11 12.58 8.15 20.94
C MET A 11 12.37 7.02 21.95
N ARG A 12 12.87 7.18 23.17
CA ARG A 12 12.64 6.16 24.20
C ARG A 12 11.13 5.95 24.41
N PRO A 13 10.66 4.72 24.72
CA PRO A 13 9.25 4.45 24.96
C PRO A 13 8.63 5.42 25.97
N GLU A 14 9.35 5.72 27.06
CA GLU A 14 8.94 6.71 28.07
C GLU A 14 8.74 8.12 27.51
N MET A 15 9.64 8.55 26.61
CA MET A 15 9.54 9.86 25.95
C MET A 15 8.38 9.88 24.96
N ALA A 16 8.16 8.79 24.21
CA ALA A 16 7.03 8.66 23.29
C ALA A 16 5.70 8.70 24.05
N THR A 17 5.58 7.95 25.15
CA THR A 17 4.40 7.98 26.02
C THR A 17 4.16 9.37 26.59
N ALA A 18 5.19 10.02 27.15
CA ALA A 18 5.07 11.37 27.69
C ALA A 18 4.73 12.41 26.60
N GLU A 19 5.21 12.23 25.37
CA GLU A 19 4.85 13.10 24.25
C GLU A 19 3.41 12.87 23.80
N LEU A 20 2.97 11.63 23.65
CA LEU A 20 1.57 11.30 23.34
C LEU A 20 0.62 11.83 24.41
N GLN A 21 0.95 11.70 25.70
CA GLN A 21 0.14 12.25 26.79
C GLN A 21 -0.08 13.77 26.67
N ARG A 22 0.88 14.52 26.10
CA ARG A 22 0.73 15.96 25.85
C ARG A 22 -0.05 16.26 24.57
N LEU A 23 0.07 15.42 23.55
CA LEU A 23 -0.53 15.66 22.24
C LEU A 23 -1.98 15.19 22.11
N LEU A 24 -2.34 14.08 22.76
CA LEU A 24 -3.68 13.48 22.65
C LEU A 24 -4.81 14.43 23.09
N PRO A 25 -4.67 15.23 24.17
CA PRO A 25 -5.69 16.22 24.53
C PRO A 25 -5.90 17.31 23.48
N LEU A 26 -4.97 17.51 22.55
CA LEU A 26 -5.05 18.51 21.49
C LEU A 26 -5.78 18.00 20.24
N LEU A 27 -6.11 16.71 20.16
CA LEU A 27 -6.93 16.15 19.08
C LEU A 27 -8.42 16.35 19.42
N PRO A 28 -9.27 16.67 18.43
CA PRO A 28 -10.71 16.68 18.66
C PRO A 28 -11.13 15.25 18.97
N SER A 29 -11.87 15.04 20.06
CA SER A 29 -12.47 13.75 20.40
C SER A 29 -13.54 13.40 19.35
N THR A 30 -13.14 12.74 18.28
CA THR A 30 -14.06 12.23 17.25
C THR A 30 -14.68 10.92 17.75
N GLY A 31 -15.70 11.02 18.61
CA GLY A 31 -16.47 9.85 19.02
C GLY A 31 -17.67 10.19 19.91
N LYS A 32 -18.89 9.94 19.41
CA LYS A 32 -20.02 9.64 20.29
C LYS A 32 -19.70 8.31 20.99
N GLY A 33 -19.43 8.34 22.29
CA GLY A 33 -19.57 7.14 23.13
C GLY A 33 -18.33 6.41 23.65
N THR A 34 -17.13 7.01 23.70
CA THR A 34 -16.07 6.48 24.58
C THR A 34 -15.30 7.62 25.25
N ALA A 35 -15.73 7.97 26.46
CA ALA A 35 -14.94 8.78 27.37
C ALA A 35 -13.63 8.04 27.68
N ALA A 36 -12.48 8.69 27.47
CA ALA A 36 -11.16 8.36 28.02
C ALA A 36 -10.73 6.87 28.04
N ALA A 37 -11.29 6.02 27.17
CA ALA A 37 -10.85 4.64 27.02
C ALA A 37 -9.47 4.68 26.36
N THR A 38 -8.45 4.19 27.05
CA THR A 38 -7.05 4.15 26.64
C THR A 38 -6.90 3.79 25.17
N HIS A 39 -6.66 4.79 24.30
CA HIS A 39 -6.46 4.55 22.88
C HIS A 39 -5.26 3.62 22.69
N SER A 40 -5.48 2.48 22.03
CA SER A 40 -4.36 1.63 21.63
C SER A 40 -3.52 2.36 20.58
N VAL A 41 -2.21 2.12 20.57
CA VAL A 41 -1.30 2.73 19.59
C VAL A 41 -1.74 2.42 18.15
N ALA A 42 -2.24 1.20 17.90
CA ALA A 42 -2.79 0.82 16.60
C ALA A 42 -4.03 1.64 16.20
N SER A 43 -4.94 1.91 17.15
CA SER A 43 -6.10 2.75 16.91
C SER A 43 -5.69 4.20 16.63
N LEU A 44 -4.70 4.73 17.35
CA LEU A 44 -4.13 6.06 17.10
C LEU A 44 -3.53 6.15 15.69
N ILE A 45 -2.76 5.15 15.27
CA ILE A 45 -2.19 5.10 13.92
C ILE A 45 -3.29 5.19 12.86
N VAL A 46 -4.30 4.32 12.92
CA VAL A 46 -5.33 4.24 11.88
C VAL A 46 -6.20 5.50 11.86
N SER A 47 -6.59 6.02 13.03
CA SER A 47 -7.39 7.25 13.13
C SER A 47 -6.67 8.52 12.70
N THR A 48 -5.33 8.51 12.68
CA THR A 48 -4.49 9.64 12.27
C THR A 48 -3.84 9.47 10.89
N ALA A 49 -3.97 8.31 10.26
CA ALA A 49 -3.28 7.97 9.00
C ALA A 49 -3.78 8.80 7.81
N TYR A 50 -5.07 9.08 7.73
CA TYR A 50 -5.68 9.84 6.64
C TYR A 50 -6.34 11.08 7.20
N SER A 51 -5.94 12.25 6.71
CA SER A 51 -6.69 13.47 6.94
C SER A 51 -8.03 13.34 6.21
N ALA A 52 -9.10 13.09 6.98
CA ALA A 52 -10.40 12.68 6.48
C ALA A 52 -10.86 13.46 5.24
N THR A 53 -11.07 12.73 4.15
CA THR A 53 -11.66 13.15 2.87
C THR A 53 -13.14 13.57 2.95
N ALA A 54 -13.80 13.40 4.11
CA ALA A 54 -15.21 13.73 4.27
C ALA A 54 -15.48 15.18 4.72
N ALA A 55 -14.47 15.89 5.23
CA ALA A 55 -14.58 17.29 5.60
C ALA A 55 -13.28 18.01 5.21
N GLN A 56 -13.30 18.64 4.03
CA GLN A 56 -12.21 19.49 3.51
C GLN A 56 -11.75 20.58 4.50
N SER A 57 -12.52 20.87 5.55
CA SER A 57 -12.13 21.83 6.60
C SER A 57 -11.05 21.34 7.58
N VAL A 58 -10.75 20.03 7.65
CA VAL A 58 -9.79 19.45 8.62
C VAL A 58 -8.42 19.15 8.00
N THR A 59 -8.26 19.35 6.69
CA THR A 59 -7.00 19.17 5.95
C THR A 59 -6.16 20.44 5.87
N HIS A 60 -6.74 21.61 6.17
CA HIS A 60 -6.01 22.88 6.11
C HIS A 60 -5.28 23.18 7.41
N HIS A 61 -4.05 23.65 7.28
CA HIS A 61 -3.35 24.29 8.40
C HIS A 61 -4.14 25.52 8.85
N SER A 62 -4.09 25.83 10.14
CA SER A 62 -4.58 27.12 10.65
C SER A 62 -3.83 28.25 9.94
N ARG A 63 -4.51 29.38 9.68
CA ARG A 63 -3.94 30.54 8.95
C ARG A 63 -2.56 30.96 9.47
N ASP A 64 -2.38 30.95 10.79
CA ASP A 64 -1.11 31.32 11.45
C ASP A 64 -0.33 30.11 11.98
N CYS A 65 -0.36 28.98 11.28
CA CYS A 65 0.32 27.76 11.71
C CYS A 65 1.85 28.00 11.90
N PRO A 66 2.39 27.87 13.12
CA PRO A 66 3.81 28.13 13.39
C PRO A 66 4.72 27.06 12.78
N VAL A 67 4.19 25.86 12.51
CA VAL A 67 4.92 24.78 11.84
C VAL A 67 5.05 25.07 10.34
N LEU A 68 3.96 25.47 9.69
CA LEU A 68 3.96 25.81 8.26
C LEU A 68 4.86 27.03 7.97
N SER A 69 4.85 28.03 8.86
CA SER A 69 5.74 29.19 8.79
C SER A 69 7.16 28.93 9.29
N LYS A 70 7.52 27.67 9.59
CA LYS A 70 8.84 27.21 10.06
C LYS A 70 9.33 27.87 11.36
N LYS A 71 8.46 28.53 12.13
CA LYS A 71 8.77 29.14 13.43
C LYS A 71 8.86 28.11 14.56
N LEU A 72 8.14 26.99 14.43
CA LEU A 72 8.13 25.90 15.40
C LEU A 72 8.33 24.55 14.68
N PRO A 73 9.38 23.77 14.98
CA PRO A 73 9.54 22.45 14.39
C PRO A 73 8.45 21.49 14.88
N LEU A 74 7.98 20.60 14.00
CA LEU A 74 6.91 19.63 14.28
C LEU A 74 7.22 18.74 15.51
N SER A 75 8.49 18.44 15.75
CA SER A 75 8.94 17.63 16.89
C SER A 75 8.86 18.33 18.25
N ARG A 76 8.56 19.64 18.30
CA ARG A 76 8.48 20.42 19.55
C ARG A 76 7.06 20.86 19.90
N ILE A 77 6.07 20.60 19.06
CA ILE A 77 4.71 21.11 19.25
C ILE A 77 4.08 20.67 20.58
N GLY A 78 4.42 19.47 21.09
CA GLY A 78 3.93 18.98 22.37
C GLY A 78 4.59 19.61 23.60
N LYS A 79 5.65 20.39 23.43
CA LYS A 79 6.36 21.09 24.51
C LYS A 79 6.10 22.59 24.53
N GLU A 80 5.50 23.12 23.46
CA GLU A 80 5.33 24.55 23.25
C GLU A 80 3.94 25.01 23.75
N PRO A 81 3.86 25.77 24.86
CA PRO A 81 2.57 26.17 25.44
C PRO A 81 1.76 27.06 24.49
N SER A 82 2.44 27.92 23.72
CA SER A 82 1.79 28.80 22.74
C SER A 82 1.06 28.02 21.63
N PHE A 83 1.61 26.85 21.25
CA PHE A 83 0.97 25.94 20.31
C PHE A 83 -0.20 25.21 20.96
N ALA A 84 -0.06 24.74 22.19
CA ALA A 84 -1.13 24.05 22.92
C ALA A 84 -2.38 24.92 23.11
N ALA A 85 -2.20 26.25 23.26
CA ALA A 85 -3.31 27.19 23.36
C ALA A 85 -4.10 27.36 22.04
N ARG A 86 -3.45 27.17 20.88
CA ARG A 86 -4.06 27.30 19.55
C ARG A 86 -3.51 26.22 18.61
N PRO A 87 -3.90 24.95 18.81
CA PRO A 87 -3.29 23.84 18.10
C PRO A 87 -3.70 23.82 16.63
N CYS A 88 -2.73 23.59 15.75
CA CYS A 88 -3.02 23.21 14.37
C CYS A 88 -3.29 21.71 14.31
N LEU A 89 -4.55 21.33 14.08
CA LEU A 89 -4.99 19.93 14.11
C LEU A 89 -4.22 19.02 13.16
N ASN A 90 -3.88 19.51 11.95
CA ASN A 90 -3.11 18.72 10.98
C ASN A 90 -1.71 18.39 11.53
N CYS A 91 -1.02 19.36 12.15
CA CYS A 91 0.29 19.14 12.76
C CYS A 91 0.22 18.21 13.97
N VAL A 92 -0.81 18.35 14.82
CA VAL A 92 -1.02 17.44 15.96
C VAL A 92 -1.23 16.01 15.44
N ARG A 93 -2.13 15.83 14.45
CA ARG A 93 -2.40 14.53 13.83
C ARG A 93 -1.14 13.90 13.26
N GLU A 94 -0.39 14.64 12.46
CA GLU A 94 0.85 14.16 11.84
C GLU A 94 1.87 13.72 12.89
N ARG A 95 2.02 14.52 13.96
CA ARG A 95 2.96 14.19 15.03
C ARG A 95 2.51 12.98 15.85
N VAL A 96 1.22 12.89 16.19
CA VAL A 96 0.66 11.73 16.89
C VAL A 96 0.80 10.47 16.03
N HIS A 97 0.53 10.56 14.72
CA HIS A 97 0.71 9.45 13.78
C HIS A 97 2.16 8.96 13.77
N TYR A 98 3.12 9.89 13.66
CA TYR A 98 4.54 9.58 13.66
C TYR A 98 4.99 8.90 14.96
N VAL A 99 4.70 9.50 16.12
CA VAL A 99 5.12 8.98 17.42
C VAL A 99 4.47 7.61 17.70
N SER A 100 3.19 7.46 17.36
CA SER A 100 2.48 6.19 17.52
C SER A 100 3.08 5.11 16.62
N SER A 101 3.37 5.44 15.36
CA SER A 101 3.94 4.48 14.39
C SER A 101 5.36 4.05 14.77
N LEU A 102 6.19 4.97 15.26
CA LEU A 102 7.51 4.63 15.81
C LEU A 102 7.39 3.68 17.00
N THR A 103 6.57 4.03 17.99
CA THR A 103 6.36 3.22 19.20
C THR A 103 5.85 1.83 18.84
N PHE A 104 4.94 1.74 17.88
CA PHE A 104 4.45 0.48 17.35
C PHE A 104 5.57 -0.34 16.71
N CYS A 105 6.37 0.27 15.83
CA CYS A 105 7.48 -0.42 15.18
C CYS A 105 8.48 -0.99 16.18
N GLU A 106 8.91 -0.19 17.17
CA GLU A 106 9.89 -0.61 18.17
C GLU A 106 9.36 -1.73 19.06
N SER A 107 8.11 -1.60 19.54
CA SER A 107 7.46 -2.62 20.36
C SER A 107 7.25 -3.92 19.58
N PHE A 108 6.82 -3.83 18.32
CA PHE A 108 6.60 -5.00 17.47
C PHE A 108 7.92 -5.71 17.13
N GLU A 109 8.97 -4.95 16.81
CA GLU A 109 10.33 -5.46 16.57
C GLU A 109 10.88 -6.20 17.80
N GLN A 110 10.73 -5.62 18.99
CA GLN A 110 11.13 -6.28 20.24
C GLN A 110 10.39 -7.61 20.43
N ARG A 111 9.08 -7.65 20.16
CA ARG A 111 8.29 -8.88 20.29
C ARG A 111 8.68 -9.95 19.27
N CYS A 112 9.03 -9.53 18.05
CA CYS A 112 9.59 -10.39 17.02
C CYS A 112 10.97 -10.93 17.39
N ALA A 113 11.76 -10.24 18.20
CA ALA A 113 13.11 -10.66 18.59
C ALA A 113 13.20 -11.28 20.00
N LEU A 114 12.08 -11.41 20.74
CA LEU A 114 12.07 -11.97 22.09
C LEU A 114 12.53 -13.45 22.06
N PRO A 115 13.57 -13.82 22.84
CA PRO A 115 14.02 -15.22 22.90
C PRO A 115 12.88 -16.14 23.35
N GLN A 116 12.69 -17.26 22.66
CA GLN A 116 11.75 -18.29 23.10
C GLN A 116 12.20 -18.83 24.46
N ARG A 117 11.37 -18.66 25.50
CA ARG A 117 11.58 -19.30 26.81
C ARG A 117 11.15 -20.76 26.74
N HIS A 118 11.89 -21.58 26.00
CA HIS A 118 11.81 -23.03 26.15
C HIS A 118 12.87 -23.48 27.17
N PRO A 119 12.49 -24.12 28.28
CA PRO A 119 13.44 -24.50 29.34
C PRO A 119 14.52 -25.49 28.90
N ASN A 120 14.33 -26.19 27.76
CA ASN A 120 15.14 -27.35 27.38
C ASN A 120 15.70 -27.31 25.94
N SER A 121 15.74 -26.15 25.28
CA SER A 121 16.36 -26.10 23.94
C SER A 121 17.86 -25.84 24.07
N PRO A 122 18.74 -26.75 23.63
CA PRO A 122 20.17 -26.49 23.65
C PRO A 122 20.47 -25.30 22.74
N THR A 123 21.26 -24.37 23.24
CA THR A 123 21.88 -23.26 22.51
C THR A 123 22.77 -23.81 21.38
N GLY A 124 22.13 -24.25 20.30
CA GLY A 124 22.75 -24.57 19.02
C GLY A 124 22.73 -23.33 18.13
N ASN A 125 23.83 -23.07 17.45
CA ASN A 125 23.97 -22.00 16.45
C ASN A 125 22.71 -21.92 15.57
N GLY A 126 21.95 -20.82 15.69
CA GLY A 126 20.60 -20.64 15.15
C GLY A 126 20.53 -20.80 13.64
N LEU A 127 20.42 -22.05 13.18
CA LEU A 127 20.16 -22.38 11.80
C LEU A 127 18.65 -22.25 11.59
N PHE A 128 18.26 -21.40 10.64
CA PHE A 128 16.89 -21.28 10.17
C PHE A 128 16.43 -22.61 9.57
N SER A 129 15.81 -23.47 10.39
CA SER A 129 15.36 -24.82 10.04
C SER A 129 13.84 -24.89 10.05
N VAL A 130 13.25 -25.71 9.18
CA VAL A 130 11.79 -25.93 9.09
C VAL A 130 11.19 -26.31 10.45
N GLU A 131 11.96 -27.03 11.29
CA GLU A 131 11.56 -27.44 12.65
C GLU A 131 11.31 -26.26 13.61
N THR A 132 11.79 -25.05 13.28
CA THR A 132 11.55 -23.85 14.10
C THR A 132 10.20 -23.18 13.83
N PHE A 133 9.50 -23.56 12.76
CA PHE A 133 8.21 -22.99 12.39
C PHE A 133 7.06 -23.74 13.06
N PRO A 134 6.15 -23.02 13.74
CA PRO A 134 4.90 -23.61 14.15
C PRO A 134 4.06 -24.05 12.95
N LYS A 135 3.30 -25.14 13.12
CA LYS A 135 2.63 -25.87 12.02
C LYS A 135 1.74 -24.98 11.15
N ARG A 136 0.90 -24.11 11.75
CA ARG A 136 -0.03 -23.29 10.96
C ARG A 136 0.70 -22.22 10.15
N LEU A 137 1.79 -21.70 10.71
CA LEU A 137 2.61 -20.72 10.02
C LEU A 137 3.37 -21.38 8.86
N LEU A 138 3.91 -22.58 9.06
CA LEU A 138 4.56 -23.36 8.02
C LEU A 138 3.61 -23.60 6.84
N GLU A 139 2.41 -24.12 7.10
CA GLU A 139 1.38 -24.36 6.07
C GLU A 139 1.02 -23.07 5.32
N ALA A 140 0.93 -21.93 6.01
CA ALA A 140 0.63 -20.64 5.38
C ALA A 140 1.77 -20.14 4.49
N ILE A 141 3.03 -20.35 4.90
CA ILE A 141 4.22 -20.00 4.13
C ILE A 141 4.34 -20.91 2.90
N GLU A 142 4.22 -22.22 3.06
CA GLU A 142 4.30 -23.18 1.95
C GLU A 142 3.19 -22.94 0.92
N ARG A 143 1.98 -22.59 1.36
CA ARG A 143 0.90 -22.20 0.44
C ARG A 143 1.21 -20.94 -0.35
N SER A 144 1.89 -19.97 0.27
CA SER A 144 2.13 -18.65 -0.34
C SER A 144 3.42 -18.60 -1.17
N TYR A 145 4.44 -19.39 -0.81
CA TYR A 145 5.79 -19.33 -1.38
C TYR A 145 6.29 -20.69 -1.91
N GLY A 146 5.52 -21.77 -1.77
CA GLY A 146 5.91 -23.13 -2.16
C GLY A 146 6.84 -23.82 -1.15
N SER A 147 7.76 -23.09 -0.53
CA SER A 147 8.66 -23.62 0.50
C SER A 147 9.18 -22.55 1.45
N VAL A 148 9.68 -22.96 2.62
CA VAL A 148 10.36 -22.09 3.58
C VAL A 148 11.64 -21.48 2.98
N SER A 149 12.35 -22.22 2.12
CA SER A 149 13.53 -21.73 1.42
C SER A 149 13.19 -20.60 0.45
N SER A 150 12.14 -20.77 -0.36
CA SER A 150 11.65 -19.75 -1.29
C SER A 150 11.14 -18.50 -0.56
N PHE A 151 10.52 -18.67 0.61
CA PHE A 151 10.17 -17.55 1.49
C PHE A 151 11.41 -16.80 1.99
N ARG A 152 12.44 -17.52 2.45
CA ARG A 152 13.71 -16.91 2.88
C ARG A 152 14.38 -16.14 1.75
N GLU A 153 14.47 -16.73 0.55
CA GLU A 153 15.01 -16.08 -0.64
C GLU A 153 14.22 -14.81 -0.98
N SER A 154 12.90 -14.88 -0.91
CA SER A 154 12.02 -13.72 -1.11
C SER A 154 12.29 -12.61 -0.08
N VAL A 155 12.49 -12.95 1.19
CA VAL A 155 12.86 -11.98 2.23
C VAL A 155 14.18 -11.29 1.91
N VAL A 156 15.20 -12.05 1.52
CA VAL A 156 16.52 -11.51 1.14
C VAL A 156 16.43 -10.61 -0.09
N LEU A 157 15.67 -11.04 -1.11
CA LEU A 157 15.42 -10.27 -2.32
C LEU A 157 14.76 -8.92 -1.99
N HIS A 158 13.69 -8.93 -1.19
CA HIS A 158 12.99 -7.71 -0.77
C HIS A 158 13.88 -6.81 0.11
N SER A 159 14.73 -7.40 0.94
CA SER A 159 15.65 -6.64 1.82
C SER A 159 16.76 -5.93 1.05
N THR A 160 17.16 -6.47 -0.10
CA THR A 160 18.22 -5.90 -0.95
C THR A 160 17.68 -4.94 -2.00
N GLY A 161 16.51 -5.22 -2.57
CA GLY A 161 15.85 -4.42 -3.61
C GLY A 161 15.07 -3.19 -3.13
N ALA A 162 15.04 -2.91 -1.82
CA ALA A 162 14.30 -1.77 -1.29
C ALA A 162 14.90 -0.42 -1.75
N MET A 163 14.08 0.38 -2.43
CA MET A 163 14.41 1.74 -2.92
C MET A 163 14.62 2.74 -1.79
N SER A 164 14.07 2.48 -0.61
CA SER A 164 14.22 3.33 0.59
C SER A 164 14.43 2.49 1.83
N LEU A 165 15.22 3.02 2.76
CA LEU A 165 15.51 2.37 4.04
C LEU A 165 14.31 2.48 4.98
N GLY A 166 14.01 1.39 5.67
CA GLY A 166 12.78 1.30 6.45
C GLY A 166 12.64 -0.08 7.09
N ARG A 167 11.46 -0.67 6.98
CA ARG A 167 11.17 -1.99 7.54
C ARG A 167 10.52 -2.87 6.49
N LEU A 168 10.99 -4.11 6.44
CA LEU A 168 10.34 -5.17 5.69
C LEU A 168 9.34 -5.86 6.62
N TRP A 169 8.08 -5.88 6.21
CA TRP A 169 6.99 -6.47 6.97
C TRP A 169 6.57 -7.79 6.34
N VAL A 170 6.30 -8.78 7.19
CA VAL A 170 5.51 -9.96 6.83
C VAL A 170 4.08 -9.64 7.25
N VAL A 171 3.13 -9.74 6.32
CA VAL A 171 1.73 -9.36 6.55
C VAL A 171 0.79 -10.50 6.16
N TYR A 172 -0.37 -10.53 6.80
CA TYR A 172 -1.47 -11.42 6.41
C TYR A 172 -2.40 -10.69 5.43
N ILE A 173 -2.69 -11.37 4.32
CA ILE A 173 -3.69 -10.97 3.34
C ILE A 173 -4.91 -11.90 3.53
N PRO A 174 -6.10 -11.35 3.84
CA PRO A 174 -7.29 -12.16 3.98
C PRO A 174 -7.67 -12.82 2.65
N PRO A 175 -8.38 -13.96 2.68
CA PRO A 175 -8.83 -14.63 1.47
C PRO A 175 -9.67 -13.68 0.60
N VAL A 176 -9.37 -13.68 -0.70
CA VAL A 176 -10.17 -13.02 -1.74
C VAL A 176 -11.20 -14.03 -2.26
N ARG A 177 -12.35 -13.57 -2.79
CA ARG A 177 -13.40 -14.46 -3.33
C ARG A 177 -12.79 -15.51 -4.27
N GLY A 178 -12.96 -16.79 -3.91
CA GLY A 178 -12.39 -17.93 -4.63
C GLY A 178 -11.24 -18.64 -3.90
N SER A 179 -10.60 -18.01 -2.91
CA SER A 179 -9.62 -18.67 -2.03
C SER A 179 -10.24 -19.06 -0.69
N GLU A 180 -10.03 -20.31 -0.27
CA GLU A 180 -10.45 -20.78 1.05
C GLU A 180 -9.55 -20.25 2.18
N HIS A 181 -8.33 -19.80 1.84
CA HIS A 181 -7.30 -19.46 2.80
C HIS A 181 -6.71 -18.07 2.55
N GLY A 182 -6.35 -17.38 3.63
CA GLY A 182 -5.52 -16.17 3.54
C GLY A 182 -4.08 -16.51 3.17
N ALA A 183 -3.36 -15.50 2.69
CA ALA A 183 -1.96 -15.61 2.25
C ALA A 183 -1.01 -14.81 3.15
N VAL A 184 0.25 -15.20 3.16
CA VAL A 184 1.35 -14.43 3.75
C VAL A 184 2.05 -13.66 2.63
N SER A 185 2.35 -12.38 2.87
CA SER A 185 3.03 -11.53 1.89
C SER A 185 4.11 -10.66 2.52
N LEU A 186 5.01 -10.14 1.68
CA LEU A 186 6.12 -9.27 2.04
C LEU A 186 5.85 -7.84 1.57
N LEU A 187 6.06 -6.87 2.46
CA LEU A 187 5.84 -5.46 2.18
C LEU A 187 6.98 -4.61 2.72
N ASN A 188 7.69 -3.91 1.84
CA ASN A 188 8.67 -2.90 2.24
C ASN A 188 7.98 -1.56 2.49
N LEU A 189 8.14 -1.01 3.70
CA LEU A 189 7.63 0.31 4.05
C LEU A 189 8.77 1.26 4.45
N PRO A 190 8.79 2.50 3.92
CA PRO A 190 9.82 3.48 4.26
C PRO A 190 9.68 3.98 5.70
N ALA A 191 10.82 4.33 6.30
CA ALA A 191 10.90 5.01 7.59
C ALA A 191 10.08 4.32 8.70
N CYS A 192 9.09 5.00 9.26
CA CYS A 192 8.23 4.51 10.34
C CYS A 192 6.81 4.16 9.86
N ARG A 193 6.56 4.03 8.55
CA ARG A 193 5.24 3.63 8.07
C ARG A 193 4.95 2.18 8.46
N VAL A 194 3.69 1.90 8.75
CA VAL A 194 3.23 0.60 9.25
C VAL A 194 2.10 0.03 8.39
N PRO A 195 1.96 -1.30 8.26
CA PRO A 195 0.96 -1.91 7.38
C PRO A 195 -0.49 -1.59 7.72
N LEU A 196 -0.77 -1.24 8.99
CA LEU A 196 -2.11 -0.95 9.48
C LEU A 196 -2.81 0.17 8.70
N VAL A 197 -2.06 1.15 8.18
CA VAL A 197 -2.64 2.25 7.39
C VAL A 197 -3.23 1.75 6.07
N HIS A 198 -2.71 0.65 5.54
CA HIS A 198 -3.18 0.01 4.31
C HIS A 198 -4.26 -1.06 4.56
N GLY A 199 -4.74 -1.20 5.81
CA GLY A 199 -5.68 -2.26 6.19
C GLY A 199 -5.07 -3.66 6.21
N LEU A 200 -3.74 -3.76 6.23
CA LEU A 200 -2.99 -5.01 6.27
C LEU A 200 -2.63 -5.37 7.71
N TRP A 201 -2.70 -6.67 8.04
CA TRP A 201 -2.41 -7.16 9.37
C TRP A 201 -0.92 -7.55 9.49
N PRO A 202 -0.11 -6.89 10.34
CA PRO A 202 1.30 -7.20 10.50
C PRO A 202 1.51 -8.50 11.28
N LEU A 203 2.36 -9.39 10.76
CA LEU A 203 2.73 -10.66 11.37
C LEU A 203 4.15 -10.63 11.95
N ALA A 204 5.12 -10.15 11.15
CA ALA A 204 6.52 -10.03 11.55
C ALA A 204 7.15 -8.76 10.95
N VAL A 205 8.28 -8.33 11.50
CA VAL A 205 9.02 -7.17 11.00
C VAL A 205 10.52 -7.43 11.00
N ILE A 206 11.20 -6.98 9.95
CA ILE A 206 12.65 -7.01 9.80
C ILE A 206 13.13 -5.56 9.69
N ASN A 207 13.96 -5.15 10.64
CA ASN A 207 14.44 -3.77 10.73
C ASN A 207 15.61 -3.53 9.77
N MET A 208 15.29 -2.90 8.65
CA MET A 208 16.24 -2.51 7.60
C MET A 208 16.52 -1.01 7.61
N THR A 209 16.38 -0.35 8.77
CA THR A 209 16.62 1.08 8.88
C THR A 209 18.10 1.41 8.70
N GLU A 210 18.38 2.64 8.26
CA GLU A 210 19.75 3.15 8.09
C GLU A 210 20.60 2.92 9.34
N ARG A 211 20.02 3.21 10.51
CA ARG A 211 20.65 2.98 11.80
C ARG A 211 21.16 1.55 11.95
N ARG A 212 20.30 0.55 11.69
CA ARG A 212 20.64 -0.86 11.90
C ARG A 212 21.75 -1.31 10.94
N ILE A 213 21.71 -0.80 9.72
CA ILE A 213 22.76 -1.03 8.72
C ILE A 213 24.08 -0.39 9.17
N CYS A 214 24.06 0.86 9.65
CA CYS A 214 25.24 1.54 10.18
C CYS A 214 25.85 0.80 11.38
N GLU A 215 25.02 0.33 12.31
CA GLU A 215 25.46 -0.52 13.44
C GLU A 215 26.17 -1.78 12.92
N LYS A 216 25.60 -2.45 11.90
CA LYS A 216 26.21 -3.67 11.32
C LYS A 216 27.52 -3.39 10.59
N ILE A 217 27.63 -2.24 9.91
CA ILE A 217 28.88 -1.78 9.29
C ILE A 217 29.95 -1.54 10.35
N ALA A 218 29.61 -0.83 11.42
CA ALA A 218 30.54 -0.54 12.52
C ALA A 218 31.08 -1.82 13.16
N CYS A 219 30.21 -2.80 13.44
CA CYS A 219 30.61 -4.10 13.99
C CYS A 219 31.59 -4.87 13.07
N ARG A 220 31.50 -4.70 11.74
CA ARG A 220 32.41 -5.35 10.78
C ARG A 220 33.74 -4.62 10.61
N SER A 221 33.79 -3.32 10.92
CA SER A 221 35.00 -2.51 10.76
C SER A 221 36.03 -2.72 11.89
N GLY A 222 35.74 -3.52 12.91
CA GLY A 222 36.68 -3.85 13.99
C GLY A 222 37.05 -2.71 14.94
N LYS A 223 36.68 -1.45 14.66
CA LYS A 223 36.76 -0.34 15.61
C LYS A 223 35.64 -0.52 16.64
N GLY A 224 36.00 -1.17 17.76
CA GLY A 224 35.11 -1.33 18.89
C GLY A 224 34.56 0.02 19.36
N GLY A 225 33.24 0.09 19.47
CA GLY A 225 32.51 0.94 20.42
C GLY A 225 33.02 2.36 20.63
N ASP A 226 33.13 3.18 19.58
CA ASP A 226 32.95 4.62 19.73
C ASP A 226 32.31 5.18 18.47
N ALA A 227 31.47 6.20 18.66
CA ALA A 227 30.65 6.78 17.61
C ALA A 227 31.51 7.10 16.38
N VAL A 228 31.11 6.56 15.22
CA VAL A 228 31.71 6.87 13.93
C VAL A 228 31.72 8.39 13.80
N ASP A 229 32.90 8.99 13.87
CA ASP A 229 33.07 10.41 13.59
C ASP A 229 32.48 10.69 12.21
N ALA A 230 31.89 11.88 12.02
CA ALA A 230 31.26 12.27 10.76
C ALA A 230 32.18 12.18 9.52
N ILE A 231 33.47 11.96 9.74
CA ILE A 231 34.52 11.77 8.73
C ILE A 231 34.49 10.34 8.15
N ASP A 232 34.05 9.33 8.92
CA ASP A 232 34.01 7.91 8.53
C ASP A 232 32.58 7.43 8.12
N ALA A 233 31.60 8.33 8.04
CA ALA A 233 30.24 7.98 7.63
C ALA A 233 30.20 7.68 6.12
N PRO A 234 29.57 6.57 5.66
CA PRO A 234 29.44 6.28 4.24
C PRO A 234 28.77 7.44 3.50
N ALA A 235 29.28 7.80 2.31
CA ALA A 235 28.84 8.98 1.54
C ALA A 235 27.34 9.02 1.22
N TRP A 236 26.67 7.86 1.23
CA TRP A 236 25.24 7.74 0.99
C TRP A 236 24.38 7.96 2.25
N SER A 237 24.96 8.04 3.45
CA SER A 237 24.23 8.26 4.70
C SER A 237 23.72 9.69 4.85
N HIS A 238 22.66 9.89 5.64
CA HIS A 238 22.20 11.24 6.00
C HIS A 238 23.22 12.00 6.86
N ALA A 239 24.02 11.26 7.64
CA ALA A 239 25.12 11.81 8.44
C ALA A 239 26.23 12.44 7.59
N ALA A 240 26.51 11.88 6.40
CA ALA A 240 27.45 12.46 5.44
C ALA A 240 26.92 13.73 4.74
N ARG A 241 25.60 13.92 4.70
CA ARG A 241 24.93 15.02 3.99
C ARG A 241 24.49 16.18 4.87
N THR A 242 24.82 16.12 6.17
CA THR A 242 24.65 17.27 7.07
C THR A 242 25.99 18.01 7.15
N PRO A 243 26.17 19.16 6.47
CA PRO A 243 27.34 19.99 6.70
C PRO A 243 27.33 20.41 8.17
N LYS A 244 28.29 19.90 8.95
CA LYS A 244 28.63 20.53 10.24
C LYS A 244 28.90 22.00 9.94
N ALA A 245 28.25 22.87 10.69
CA ALA A 245 28.43 24.30 10.63
C ALA A 245 29.93 24.64 10.51
N LEU A 246 30.27 25.41 9.47
CA LEU A 246 31.52 26.14 9.33
C LEU A 246 31.86 26.82 10.67
N GLY A 247 33.03 26.48 11.21
CA GLY A 247 33.61 27.16 12.37
C GLY A 247 34.54 26.26 13.17
N ALA A 248 35.84 26.45 12.95
CA ALA A 248 36.99 25.90 13.68
C ALA A 248 37.36 24.43 13.40
N LEU A 249 38.20 24.23 12.37
CA LEU A 249 39.65 24.05 12.55
C LEU A 249 40.26 23.75 11.17
N ALA A 250 40.79 24.80 10.54
CA ALA A 250 41.86 24.67 9.58
C ALA A 250 43.16 24.43 10.37
N SER A 251 44.06 23.62 9.80
CA SER A 251 45.26 23.04 10.43
C SER A 251 44.88 21.85 11.32
N GLU A 252 45.07 20.59 10.95
CA GLU A 252 46.30 19.98 10.45
C GLU A 252 45.96 18.98 9.31
N ALA A 253 46.46 19.26 8.12
CA ALA A 253 46.44 18.32 7.01
C ALA A 253 47.88 18.01 6.63
N GLU A 254 48.48 17.03 7.29
CA GLU A 254 49.67 16.33 6.80
C GLU A 254 49.83 15.03 7.60
N GLY A 255 49.71 13.88 6.93
CA GLY A 255 50.15 12.61 7.49
C GLY A 255 49.27 11.40 7.19
N SER A 256 49.79 10.53 6.33
CA SER A 256 49.44 9.11 6.18
C SER A 256 48.28 8.74 5.26
N LEU A 257 48.61 8.75 3.95
CA LEU A 257 48.11 7.76 3.00
C LEU A 257 48.54 6.35 3.48
N HIS A 258 47.73 5.71 4.31
CA HIS A 258 47.72 4.25 4.40
C HIS A 258 46.61 3.71 3.53
N GLN A 259 47.03 3.31 2.33
CA GLN A 259 46.30 2.51 1.37
C GLN A 259 46.11 1.08 1.93
N GLY A 260 45.35 0.98 3.01
CA GLY A 260 44.78 -0.29 3.45
C GLY A 260 43.59 -0.58 2.55
N SER A 261 43.69 -1.63 1.74
CA SER A 261 42.57 -2.23 1.02
C SER A 261 41.50 -2.64 2.04
N MET A 262 40.61 -1.71 2.39
CA MET A 262 39.40 -2.03 3.12
C MET A 262 38.61 -2.98 2.23
N PRO A 263 38.26 -4.19 2.69
CA PRO A 263 37.43 -5.09 1.90
C PRO A 263 36.17 -4.31 1.54
N GLN A 264 35.89 -4.16 0.24
CA GLN A 264 34.76 -3.40 -0.26
C GLN A 264 33.48 -4.15 0.09
N VAL A 265 33.00 -4.01 1.33
CA VAL A 265 31.81 -4.69 1.80
C VAL A 265 30.61 -4.10 1.08
N ARG A 266 30.04 -4.86 0.14
CA ARG A 266 28.86 -4.44 -0.62
C ARG A 266 27.69 -4.25 0.33
N LEU A 267 26.99 -3.11 0.21
CA LEU A 267 25.80 -2.79 1.01
C LEU A 267 24.70 -3.87 0.87
N SER A 268 24.56 -4.45 -0.33
CA SER A 268 23.64 -5.57 -0.57
C SER A 268 23.99 -6.80 0.28
N ALA A 269 25.28 -7.11 0.46
CA ALA A 269 25.72 -8.21 1.31
C ALA A 269 25.45 -7.94 2.80
N ILE A 270 25.59 -6.69 3.25
CA ILE A 270 25.23 -6.30 4.63
C ILE A 270 23.73 -6.42 4.84
N ARG A 271 22.92 -5.93 3.90
CA ARG A 271 21.46 -6.00 3.97
C ARG A 271 20.96 -7.45 3.96
N SER A 272 21.51 -8.29 3.07
CA SER A 272 21.21 -9.72 3.04
C SER A 272 21.56 -10.39 4.38
N ALA A 273 22.78 -10.20 4.87
CA ALA A 273 23.21 -10.79 6.14
C ALA A 273 22.36 -10.32 7.34
N LEU A 274 21.93 -9.05 7.35
CA LEU A 274 21.04 -8.53 8.40
C LEU A 274 19.65 -9.18 8.34
N ALA A 275 19.09 -9.38 7.14
CA ALA A 275 17.82 -10.06 6.97
C ALA A 275 17.89 -11.51 7.44
N GLU A 276 18.95 -12.24 7.06
CA GLU A 276 19.15 -13.63 7.46
C GLU A 276 19.36 -13.78 8.97
N GLU A 277 20.16 -12.92 9.58
CA GLU A 277 20.35 -12.87 11.04
C GLU A 277 19.03 -12.56 11.76
N THR A 278 18.21 -11.66 11.22
CA THR A 278 16.92 -11.32 11.84
C THR A 278 15.94 -12.49 11.74
N LEU A 279 15.95 -13.22 10.62
CA LEU A 279 15.13 -14.42 10.43
C LEU A 279 15.52 -15.55 11.40
N SER A 280 16.81 -15.72 11.71
CA SER A 280 17.26 -16.80 12.60
C SER A 280 16.92 -16.56 14.07
N VAL A 281 16.79 -15.31 14.51
CA VAL A 281 16.40 -14.95 15.89
C VAL A 281 14.91 -14.62 16.03
N MET A 282 14.13 -14.79 14.96
CA MET A 282 12.71 -14.46 14.94
C MET A 282 11.89 -15.36 15.87
N ASN A 283 11.02 -14.76 16.67
CA ASN A 283 10.07 -15.46 17.50
C ASN A 283 8.85 -15.93 16.68
N TRP A 284 8.98 -17.07 16.02
CA TRP A 284 7.93 -17.63 15.16
C TRP A 284 6.62 -17.99 15.90
N GLN A 285 6.66 -18.22 17.22
CA GLN A 285 5.43 -18.41 18.02
C GLN A 285 4.61 -17.13 18.13
N PHE A 286 5.27 -15.98 18.30
CA PHE A 286 4.60 -14.69 18.27
C PHE A 286 3.96 -14.44 16.89
N VAL A 287 4.68 -14.77 15.81
CA VAL A 287 4.18 -14.65 14.43
C VAL A 287 2.95 -15.54 14.20
N GLU A 288 2.96 -16.80 14.67
CA GLU A 288 1.79 -17.68 14.59
C GLU A 288 0.61 -17.17 15.42
N THR A 289 0.88 -16.57 16.58
CA THR A 289 -0.17 -15.92 17.39
C THR A 289 -0.82 -14.76 16.63
N GLN A 290 -0.03 -13.95 15.91
CA GLN A 290 -0.56 -12.90 15.04
C GLN A 290 -1.38 -13.48 13.88
N LEU A 291 -0.90 -14.54 13.23
CA LEU A 291 -1.60 -15.21 12.13
C LEU A 291 -2.96 -15.78 12.57
N THR A 292 -3.00 -16.42 13.74
CA THR A 292 -4.22 -16.97 14.32
C THR A 292 -5.21 -15.85 14.66
N SER A 293 -4.73 -14.76 15.25
CA SER A 293 -5.55 -13.59 15.59
C SER A 293 -6.12 -12.93 14.33
N ALA A 294 -5.30 -12.77 13.28
CA ALA A 294 -5.73 -12.22 11.99
C ALA A 294 -6.82 -13.10 11.38
N SER A 295 -6.57 -14.41 11.28
CA SER A 295 -7.52 -15.37 10.70
C SER A 295 -8.86 -15.33 11.43
N ALA A 296 -8.85 -15.35 12.78
CA ALA A 296 -10.05 -15.26 13.59
C ALA A 296 -10.80 -13.92 13.41
N TYR A 297 -10.08 -12.81 13.28
CA TYR A 297 -10.69 -11.51 13.04
C TYR A 297 -11.39 -11.45 11.67
N TYR A 298 -10.74 -11.91 10.61
CA TYR A 298 -11.29 -11.84 9.25
C TYR A 298 -12.46 -12.81 9.02
N THR A 299 -12.54 -13.90 9.78
CA THR A 299 -13.68 -14.84 9.75
C THR A 299 -14.78 -14.49 10.77
N SER A 300 -14.61 -13.46 11.58
CA SER A 300 -15.58 -13.12 12.63
C SER A 300 -16.91 -12.57 12.07
N MET A 301 -18.00 -12.98 12.72
CA MET A 301 -19.35 -12.47 12.41
C MET A 301 -19.47 -10.97 12.71
N GLU A 302 -18.83 -10.50 13.78
CA GLU A 302 -18.83 -9.08 14.16
C GLU A 302 -18.25 -8.20 13.05
N ARG A 303 -17.14 -8.62 12.43
CA ARG A 303 -16.55 -7.90 11.30
C ARG A 303 -17.50 -7.84 10.12
N THR A 304 -18.12 -8.96 9.76
CA THR A 304 -19.08 -9.04 8.65
C THR A 304 -20.29 -8.13 8.89
N GLN A 305 -20.82 -8.12 10.13
CA GLN A 305 -21.92 -7.26 10.51
C GLN A 305 -21.55 -5.77 10.42
N LYS A 306 -20.40 -5.37 10.99
CA LYS A 306 -19.90 -3.98 10.88
C LYS A 306 -19.68 -3.56 9.44
N GLN A 307 -19.24 -4.46 8.56
CA GLN A 307 -19.10 -4.17 7.13
C GLN A 307 -20.45 -3.95 6.45
N ARG A 308 -21.48 -4.74 6.79
CA ARG A 308 -22.84 -4.57 6.26
C ARG A 308 -23.45 -3.26 6.74
N GLU A 309 -23.35 -2.95 8.03
CA GLU A 309 -23.85 -1.70 8.62
C GLU A 309 -23.18 -0.48 7.97
N HIS A 310 -21.85 -0.47 7.90
CA HIS A 310 -21.11 0.62 7.26
C HIS A 310 -21.44 0.78 5.77
N ARG A 311 -21.66 -0.33 5.05
CA ARG A 311 -22.09 -0.29 3.65
C ARG A 311 -23.49 0.32 3.54
N LYS A 312 -24.43 -0.13 4.36
CA LYS A 312 -25.80 0.41 4.42
C LYS A 312 -25.82 1.90 4.74
N GLU A 313 -25.00 2.36 5.68
CA GLU A 313 -24.83 3.78 5.99
C GLU A 313 -24.32 4.57 4.78
N LYS A 314 -23.34 4.03 4.05
CA LYS A 314 -22.81 4.67 2.83
C LYS A 314 -23.81 4.70 1.69
N GLU A 315 -24.53 3.61 1.46
CA GLU A 315 -25.60 3.52 0.46
C GLU A 315 -26.72 4.51 0.79
N HIS A 316 -27.13 4.58 2.05
CA HIS A 316 -28.10 5.56 2.52
C HIS A 316 -27.61 7.01 2.32
N ALA A 317 -26.36 7.31 2.70
CA ALA A 317 -25.78 8.64 2.51
C ALA A 317 -25.65 9.02 1.03
N ALA A 318 -25.34 8.05 0.15
CA ALA A 318 -25.32 8.25 -1.29
C ALA A 318 -26.72 8.53 -1.85
N ALA A 319 -27.73 7.78 -1.42
CA ALA A 319 -29.13 7.99 -1.80
C ALA A 319 -29.64 9.37 -1.36
N VAL A 320 -29.38 9.77 -0.10
CA VAL A 320 -29.74 11.10 0.42
C VAL A 320 -29.06 12.21 -0.38
N ARG A 321 -27.78 12.05 -0.74
CA ARG A 321 -27.06 13.01 -1.57
C ARG A 321 -27.67 13.12 -2.97
N ALA A 322 -28.03 12.00 -3.59
CA ALA A 322 -28.66 11.99 -4.91
C ALA A 322 -30.05 12.66 -4.89
N MET A 323 -30.86 12.38 -3.85
CA MET A 323 -32.16 13.05 -3.66
C MET A 323 -32.00 14.57 -3.42
N GLY A 324 -30.96 14.99 -2.70
CA GLY A 324 -30.63 16.41 -2.54
C GLY A 324 -30.36 17.10 -3.87
N GLN A 325 -29.56 16.47 -4.75
CA GLN A 325 -29.29 17.01 -6.08
C GLN A 325 -30.53 17.11 -6.97
N LEU A 326 -31.48 16.18 -6.83
CA LEU A 326 -32.76 16.23 -7.54
C LEU A 326 -33.66 17.38 -7.03
N LYS A 327 -33.63 17.65 -5.73
CA LYS A 327 -34.33 18.80 -5.15
C LYS A 327 -33.73 20.12 -5.62
N ASP A 328 -32.40 20.20 -5.69
CA ASP A 328 -31.67 21.41 -6.08
C ASP A 328 -31.72 21.68 -7.59
N SER A 329 -32.07 20.67 -8.41
CA SER A 329 -32.23 20.82 -9.86
C SER A 329 -33.61 21.35 -10.29
N GLY A 330 -34.53 21.57 -9.34
CA GLY A 330 -35.88 22.08 -9.64
C GLY A 330 -36.82 21.03 -10.24
N ALA A 331 -36.45 19.74 -10.22
CA ALA A 331 -37.33 18.65 -10.62
C ALA A 331 -38.52 18.53 -9.66
N VAL A 332 -39.74 18.69 -10.17
CA VAL A 332 -40.98 18.52 -9.41
C VAL A 332 -41.40 17.05 -9.49
N ILE A 333 -41.26 16.32 -8.38
CA ILE A 333 -41.83 14.97 -8.26
C ILE A 333 -43.31 15.15 -7.90
N HIS A 334 -44.23 14.69 -8.76
CA HIS A 334 -45.66 14.74 -8.46
C HIS A 334 -46.02 13.63 -7.46
N ALA A 335 -47.02 13.85 -6.61
CA ALA A 335 -47.39 12.93 -5.52
C ALA A 335 -47.80 11.50 -5.97
N THR A 336 -47.99 11.29 -7.28
CA THR A 336 -48.24 9.98 -7.91
C THR A 336 -46.97 9.21 -8.26
N ASP A 337 -45.80 9.85 -8.22
CA ASP A 337 -44.53 9.25 -8.59
C ASP A 337 -43.91 8.57 -7.37
N SER A 338 -43.91 7.24 -7.37
CA SER A 338 -43.23 6.46 -6.32
C SER A 338 -41.78 6.18 -6.71
N VAL A 339 -40.83 6.62 -5.88
CA VAL A 339 -39.41 6.29 -6.04
C VAL A 339 -39.11 5.07 -5.16
N THR A 340 -38.94 3.91 -5.79
CA THR A 340 -38.57 2.68 -5.09
C THR A 340 -37.05 2.62 -4.95
N ILE A 341 -36.54 2.72 -3.71
CA ILE A 341 -35.12 2.49 -3.42
C ILE A 341 -34.94 0.98 -3.26
N THR A 342 -34.44 0.30 -4.30
CA THR A 342 -34.03 -1.09 -4.22
C THR A 342 -32.63 -1.19 -3.60
N SER A 343 -32.57 -1.59 -2.33
CA SER A 343 -31.33 -2.02 -1.69
C SER A 343 -30.92 -3.37 -2.28
N SER A 344 -29.67 -3.51 -2.72
CA SER A 344 -29.16 -4.77 -3.26
C SER A 344 -28.86 -5.78 -2.15
N ASP A 345 -29.89 -6.27 -1.46
CA ASP A 345 -29.80 -7.51 -0.69
C ASP A 345 -30.08 -8.68 -1.65
N ALA A 346 -29.08 -9.03 -2.45
CA ALA A 346 -29.07 -10.28 -3.21
C ALA A 346 -27.80 -11.05 -2.90
N SER A 347 -27.90 -11.91 -1.88
CA SER A 347 -27.05 -13.08 -1.72
C SER A 347 -27.91 -14.17 -1.10
N ASP A 348 -28.48 -14.97 -2.00
CA ASP A 348 -29.00 -16.33 -1.85
C ASP A 348 -29.58 -16.76 -0.49
N ALA A 349 -30.91 -16.77 -0.42
CA ALA A 349 -31.64 -17.76 0.35
C ALA A 349 -32.83 -18.23 -0.50
N SER A 350 -32.65 -19.36 -1.17
CA SER A 350 -33.77 -20.15 -1.67
C SER A 350 -34.55 -20.71 -0.47
N PRO A 351 -35.89 -20.73 -0.54
CA PRO A 351 -36.53 -21.99 -0.17
C PRO A 351 -37.55 -22.44 -1.22
N ALA A 352 -37.65 -23.76 -1.27
CA ALA A 352 -38.48 -24.54 -2.16
C ALA A 352 -39.98 -24.27 -2.03
N ASN A 353 -40.66 -24.57 -3.14
CA ASN A 353 -42.10 -24.71 -3.35
C ASN A 353 -42.96 -25.11 -2.13
N GLY A 354 -44.09 -24.43 -2.00
CA GLY A 354 -45.23 -24.83 -1.18
C GLY A 354 -46.49 -24.00 -1.50
N SER A 355 -47.46 -24.66 -2.14
CA SER A 355 -48.75 -24.20 -2.68
C SER A 355 -49.65 -23.26 -1.85
N SER A 356 -50.42 -22.46 -2.61
CA SER A 356 -51.87 -22.16 -2.47
C SER A 356 -52.38 -21.18 -1.38
N LEU A 357 -52.93 -20.04 -1.80
CA LEU A 357 -54.39 -19.77 -1.85
C LEU A 357 -54.71 -18.30 -2.22
N SER A 358 -55.81 -18.18 -2.96
CA SER A 358 -56.52 -17.02 -3.55
C SER A 358 -56.78 -15.79 -2.67
N ALA A 359 -56.93 -14.60 -3.26
CA ALA A 359 -58.23 -14.04 -3.71
C ALA A 359 -58.24 -12.50 -3.90
N ALA A 360 -58.72 -12.07 -5.09
CA ALA A 360 -59.56 -10.90 -5.44
C ALA A 360 -59.19 -9.47 -4.94
N ALA A 361 -59.38 -8.38 -5.70
CA ALA A 361 -60.44 -8.06 -6.66
C ALA A 361 -59.97 -6.90 -7.60
N VAL A 362 -60.24 -6.93 -8.93
CA VAL A 362 -61.36 -6.25 -9.67
C VAL A 362 -61.14 -4.73 -9.81
N THR A 363 -61.30 -3.98 -10.91
CA THR A 363 -61.62 -4.05 -12.37
C THR A 363 -61.54 -2.55 -12.81
N THR A 364 -61.08 -2.10 -13.98
CA THR A 364 -61.81 -1.97 -15.27
C THR A 364 -60.88 -1.42 -16.37
N SER A 365 -60.93 -2.05 -17.54
CA SER A 365 -60.47 -1.60 -18.87
C SER A 365 -61.44 -0.54 -19.47
N PRO A 366 -61.28 0.06 -20.69
CA PRO A 366 -60.89 -0.59 -21.96
C PRO A 366 -59.98 0.19 -22.96
N SER A 367 -59.37 -0.62 -23.85
CA SER A 367 -58.78 -0.31 -25.19
C SER A 367 -59.90 0.02 -26.23
N PRO A 368 -59.72 0.31 -27.55
CA PRO A 368 -58.80 -0.32 -28.55
C PRO A 368 -58.22 0.71 -29.58
N ALA A 369 -57.46 0.42 -30.65
CA ALA A 369 -57.51 -0.67 -31.63
C ALA A 369 -56.28 -0.66 -32.59
N ASN A 370 -55.97 -1.86 -33.12
CA ASN A 370 -55.54 -2.26 -34.49
C ASN A 370 -54.34 -1.53 -35.17
N THR A 371 -53.41 -2.21 -35.85
CA THR A 371 -53.63 -3.11 -37.01
C THR A 371 -52.36 -3.91 -37.35
N ASP A 372 -52.56 -5.12 -37.85
CA ASP A 372 -51.61 -6.09 -38.43
C ASP A 372 -50.80 -5.58 -39.65
N CYS A 373 -49.61 -6.17 -39.91
CA CYS A 373 -49.36 -7.10 -41.02
C CYS A 373 -47.87 -7.47 -41.24
N ARG A 374 -47.64 -8.78 -41.39
CA ARG A 374 -46.46 -9.52 -41.88
C ARG A 374 -45.96 -9.05 -43.27
N ALA A 375 -44.67 -9.27 -43.57
CA ALA A 375 -44.23 -10.24 -44.60
C ALA A 375 -42.68 -10.36 -44.72
N HIS A 376 -42.28 -11.60 -45.02
CA HIS A 376 -40.93 -12.12 -45.30
C HIS A 376 -40.25 -11.54 -46.56
N GLY A 377 -38.92 -11.67 -46.62
CA GLY A 377 -38.15 -11.60 -47.86
C GLY A 377 -36.68 -12.00 -47.64
N GLU A 378 -36.37 -13.25 -47.96
CA GLU A 378 -35.06 -13.93 -47.92
C GLU A 378 -34.33 -13.76 -49.26
N ALA A 379 -33.00 -13.58 -49.25
CA ALA A 379 -32.10 -13.97 -50.35
C ALA A 379 -30.61 -13.89 -49.94
N THR A 380 -29.92 -15.01 -50.05
CA THR A 380 -28.45 -15.14 -50.23
C THR A 380 -28.21 -15.56 -51.69
N PRO A 381 -27.06 -15.26 -52.33
CA PRO A 381 -26.09 -16.34 -52.62
C PRO A 381 -24.58 -15.97 -52.72
N THR A 382 -23.73 -16.91 -52.24
CA THR A 382 -22.62 -17.65 -52.93
C THR A 382 -21.22 -17.05 -53.28
N GLU A 383 -20.20 -17.71 -52.67
CA GLU A 383 -18.84 -18.16 -53.08
C GLU A 383 -17.91 -17.40 -54.07
N ASN A 384 -16.61 -17.29 -53.72
CA ASN A 384 -15.50 -18.03 -54.39
C ASN A 384 -14.10 -17.91 -53.73
N SER A 385 -13.40 -19.06 -53.74
CA SER A 385 -11.96 -19.44 -53.61
C SER A 385 -10.93 -18.60 -54.39
N ALA A 386 -9.59 -18.69 -54.32
CA ALA A 386 -8.51 -19.35 -53.53
C ALA A 386 -7.12 -18.85 -54.06
N GLU A 387 -6.00 -19.44 -53.59
CA GLU A 387 -4.55 -19.33 -53.96
C GLU A 387 -3.70 -18.41 -53.07
N THR A 388 -2.77 -18.85 -52.19
CA THR A 388 -1.63 -19.81 -52.21
C THR A 388 -0.33 -19.22 -52.77
N VAL A 389 0.64 -18.87 -51.90
CA VAL A 389 2.10 -19.07 -52.14
C VAL A 389 2.79 -19.37 -50.80
N ALA A 390 3.59 -20.43 -50.79
CA ALA A 390 4.37 -20.97 -49.68
C ALA A 390 5.87 -20.70 -49.85
N CYS A 391 6.62 -20.70 -48.73
CA CYS A 391 7.99 -21.26 -48.59
C CYS A 391 8.19 -21.63 -47.09
N THR A 392 8.20 -22.91 -46.68
CA THR A 392 9.38 -23.79 -46.37
C THR A 392 10.45 -23.11 -45.49
N SER A 393 11.01 -23.64 -44.39
CA SER A 393 11.12 -24.95 -43.68
C SER A 393 11.98 -24.62 -42.42
N SER A 394 11.98 -25.28 -41.26
CA SER A 394 12.12 -26.72 -40.96
C SER A 394 11.75 -27.03 -39.50
N ASP A 395 11.36 -28.29 -39.31
CA ASP A 395 10.86 -28.98 -38.10
C ASP A 395 11.82 -29.10 -36.90
N SER A 396 11.25 -29.23 -35.69
CA SER A 396 11.35 -30.48 -34.91
C SER A 396 10.21 -30.63 -33.87
N VAL A 397 9.26 -31.48 -34.29
CA VAL A 397 8.33 -32.41 -33.63
C VAL A 397 8.35 -32.59 -32.09
N GLN A 398 7.17 -32.30 -31.52
CA GLN A 398 6.34 -33.01 -30.50
C GLN A 398 6.89 -33.49 -29.14
N ALA A 399 6.21 -33.04 -28.09
CA ALA A 399 5.36 -33.92 -27.30
C ALA A 399 4.10 -33.17 -26.82
N THR A 400 2.96 -33.54 -27.39
CA THR A 400 1.62 -33.05 -27.07
C THR A 400 1.13 -33.72 -25.79
N GLY A 401 0.77 -32.92 -24.79
CA GLY A 401 0.04 -33.34 -23.61
C GLY A 401 -0.91 -32.22 -23.21
N ASN A 402 -2.12 -32.23 -23.77
CA ASN A 402 -3.18 -31.29 -23.43
C ASN A 402 -3.62 -31.51 -21.98
N THR A 403 -3.42 -30.52 -21.12
CA THR A 403 -4.28 -30.29 -19.96
C THR A 403 -4.32 -28.78 -19.72
N THR A 404 -5.47 -28.18 -19.99
CA THR A 404 -5.84 -26.81 -19.63
C THR A 404 -5.72 -26.64 -18.12
N THR A 405 -4.78 -25.81 -17.67
CA THR A 405 -4.71 -25.32 -16.30
C THR A 405 -4.06 -23.93 -16.30
N ASP A 406 -4.62 -23.06 -15.48
CA ASP A 406 -4.52 -21.61 -15.52
C ASP A 406 -3.11 -21.01 -15.52
N ALA A 407 -3.00 -19.89 -16.23
CA ALA A 407 -1.80 -19.13 -16.50
C ALA A 407 -1.17 -18.54 -15.22
N ILE A 408 -0.01 -19.08 -14.84
CA ILE A 408 0.93 -18.46 -13.91
C ILE A 408 1.76 -17.42 -14.67
N ASP A 409 1.91 -16.25 -14.05
CA ASP A 409 2.68 -15.08 -14.50
C ASP A 409 4.07 -15.45 -15.07
N ALA A 410 4.29 -15.09 -16.33
CA ALA A 410 5.63 -15.03 -16.89
C ALA A 410 6.06 -13.56 -16.95
N GLU A 411 7.32 -13.30 -16.61
CA GLU A 411 7.93 -11.96 -16.68
C GLU A 411 7.77 -11.35 -18.09
N PRO A 412 7.53 -10.03 -18.19
CA PRO A 412 7.40 -9.35 -19.47
C PRO A 412 8.70 -9.43 -20.26
N ARG A 413 8.60 -9.62 -21.58
CA ARG A 413 9.77 -9.62 -22.46
C ARG A 413 10.33 -8.19 -22.55
N THR A 414 11.56 -8.00 -22.09
CA THR A 414 12.24 -6.70 -22.10
C THR A 414 13.11 -6.51 -23.33
N VAL A 415 13.01 -5.35 -23.97
CA VAL A 415 13.85 -4.94 -25.12
C VAL A 415 14.37 -3.53 -24.86
N GLN A 416 15.67 -3.30 -25.03
CA GLN A 416 16.24 -1.97 -25.05
C GLN A 416 16.44 -1.52 -26.50
N GLN A 417 15.87 -0.38 -26.86
CA GLN A 417 15.99 0.23 -28.18
C GLN A 417 17.30 1.03 -28.28
N ALA A 418 17.76 1.28 -29.51
CA ALA A 418 19.01 1.99 -29.78
C ALA A 418 19.01 3.46 -29.29
N ASP A 419 17.83 4.05 -29.15
CA ASP A 419 17.62 5.41 -28.60
C ASP A 419 17.69 5.44 -27.05
N GLY A 420 17.90 4.30 -26.40
CA GLY A 420 17.94 4.16 -24.95
C GLY A 420 16.57 3.91 -24.29
N THR A 421 15.49 3.82 -25.07
CA THR A 421 14.15 3.48 -24.58
C THR A 421 14.07 2.00 -24.17
N TRP A 422 13.51 1.73 -22.99
CA TRP A 422 13.19 0.37 -22.53
C TRP A 422 11.74 0.02 -22.85
N GLU A 423 11.51 -1.09 -23.53
CA GLU A 423 10.18 -1.63 -23.80
C GLU A 423 9.94 -2.95 -23.06
N TYR A 424 8.77 -3.07 -22.43
CA TYR A 424 8.32 -4.24 -21.69
C TYR A 424 7.05 -4.77 -22.37
N HIS A 425 7.15 -5.93 -23.00
CA HIS A 425 6.08 -6.56 -23.77
C HIS A 425 5.41 -7.64 -22.90
N TYR A 426 4.12 -7.45 -22.63
CA TYR A 426 3.33 -8.35 -21.80
C TYR A 426 2.57 -9.37 -22.66
N LYS A 427 2.27 -10.55 -22.11
CA LYS A 427 1.55 -11.63 -22.82
C LYS A 427 0.16 -11.21 -23.32
N ASN A 428 -0.47 -10.25 -22.66
CA ASN A 428 -1.77 -9.69 -23.05
C ASN A 428 -1.67 -8.64 -24.18
N GLY A 429 -0.51 -8.52 -24.84
CA GLY A 429 -0.29 -7.54 -25.91
C GLY A 429 -0.05 -6.11 -25.43
N SER A 430 -0.13 -5.84 -24.13
CA SER A 430 0.21 -4.52 -23.58
C SER A 430 1.71 -4.27 -23.69
N VAL A 431 2.09 -3.01 -23.86
CA VAL A 431 3.50 -2.60 -23.95
C VAL A 431 3.72 -1.42 -23.02
N THR A 432 4.74 -1.50 -22.16
CA THR A 432 5.21 -0.33 -21.40
C THR A 432 6.53 0.15 -21.99
N LYS A 433 6.66 1.45 -22.25
CA LYS A 433 7.88 2.09 -22.74
C LYS A 433 8.39 3.08 -21.71
N VAL A 434 9.67 3.03 -21.39
CA VAL A 434 10.35 3.98 -20.51
C VAL A 434 11.44 4.67 -21.32
N ARG A 435 11.21 5.94 -21.65
CA ARG A 435 12.14 6.74 -22.44
C ARG A 435 13.30 7.26 -21.58
N PRO A 436 14.45 7.62 -22.19
CA PRO A 436 15.61 8.15 -21.46
C PRO A 436 15.33 9.45 -20.69
N ASP A 437 14.37 10.26 -21.17
CA ASP A 437 13.94 11.49 -20.50
C ASP A 437 13.18 11.22 -19.20
N GLY A 438 12.75 9.98 -18.93
CA GLY A 438 11.95 9.58 -17.77
C GLY A 438 10.45 9.48 -18.06
N THR A 439 10.01 9.82 -19.27
CA THR A 439 8.62 9.66 -19.71
C THR A 439 8.26 8.17 -19.79
N LYS A 440 7.08 7.82 -19.26
CA LYS A 440 6.57 6.44 -19.29
C LYS A 440 5.30 6.36 -20.12
N VAL A 441 5.26 5.44 -21.08
CA VAL A 441 4.09 5.20 -21.93
C VAL A 441 3.57 3.79 -21.66
N PHE A 442 2.30 3.67 -21.29
CA PHE A 442 1.60 2.41 -21.11
C PHE A 442 0.59 2.26 -22.25
N GLN A 443 0.82 1.32 -23.15
CA GLN A 443 -0.05 1.04 -24.28
C GLN A 443 -0.81 -0.25 -23.99
N THR A 444 -2.14 -0.15 -23.90
CA THR A 444 -3.06 -1.28 -23.90
C THR A 444 -3.91 -1.24 -25.18
N GLU A 445 -4.70 -2.27 -25.43
CA GLU A 445 -5.60 -2.32 -26.59
C GLU A 445 -6.61 -1.16 -26.61
N SER A 446 -7.06 -0.72 -25.43
CA SER A 446 -8.15 0.25 -25.28
C SER A 446 -7.70 1.65 -24.90
N LEU A 447 -6.42 1.87 -24.58
CA LEU A 447 -5.92 3.12 -24.03
C LEU A 447 -4.39 3.22 -24.12
N THR A 448 -3.90 4.39 -24.52
CA THR A 448 -2.50 4.78 -24.30
C THR A 448 -2.43 5.79 -23.16
N THR A 449 -1.61 5.52 -22.15
CA THR A 449 -1.36 6.44 -21.02
C THR A 449 0.09 6.89 -21.04
N THR A 450 0.34 8.18 -21.16
CA THR A 450 1.69 8.77 -21.10
C THR A 450 1.83 9.58 -19.82
N VAL A 451 2.79 9.20 -18.98
CA VAL A 451 3.16 9.93 -17.76
C VAL A 451 4.45 10.70 -18.06
N PHE A 452 4.34 12.02 -18.05
CA PHE A 452 5.46 12.92 -18.29
C PHE A 452 6.24 13.19 -17.00
N VAL A 453 7.49 13.62 -17.16
CA VAL A 453 8.43 13.89 -16.05
C VAL A 453 7.96 15.05 -15.16
N ASN A 454 7.23 16.00 -15.73
CA ASN A 454 6.66 17.15 -15.02
C ASN A 454 5.44 16.78 -14.15
N GLY A 455 4.99 15.52 -14.18
CA GLY A 455 3.84 15.02 -13.43
C GLY A 455 2.52 15.04 -14.21
N ASP A 456 2.52 15.57 -15.44
CA ASP A 456 1.34 15.52 -16.30
C ASP A 456 1.07 14.08 -16.76
N THR A 457 -0.20 13.72 -16.88
CA THR A 457 -0.63 12.40 -17.37
C THR A 457 -1.61 12.57 -18.51
N LEU A 458 -1.26 12.05 -19.68
CA LEU A 458 -2.10 12.05 -20.88
C LEU A 458 -2.70 10.67 -21.10
N PHE A 459 -4.01 10.61 -21.28
CA PHE A 459 -4.79 9.44 -21.63
C PHE A 459 -5.32 9.61 -23.07
N GLU A 460 -4.97 8.69 -23.98
CA GLU A 460 -5.38 8.72 -25.39
C GLU A 460 -6.20 7.48 -25.71
N TYR A 461 -7.45 7.70 -26.09
CA TYR A 461 -8.39 6.65 -26.42
C TYR A 461 -8.40 6.38 -27.94
N PRO A 462 -8.70 5.15 -28.39
CA PRO A 462 -8.78 4.81 -29.81
C PRO A 462 -9.81 5.62 -30.61
N ASN A 463 -10.80 6.21 -29.94
CA ASN A 463 -11.83 7.05 -30.55
C ASN A 463 -11.40 8.52 -30.76
N SER A 464 -10.09 8.80 -30.76
CA SER A 464 -9.50 10.14 -30.87
C SER A 464 -9.88 11.13 -29.76
N THR A 465 -10.44 10.64 -28.64
CA THR A 465 -10.62 11.43 -27.42
C THR A 465 -9.35 11.36 -26.59
N SER A 466 -8.95 12.46 -25.96
CA SER A 466 -7.83 12.47 -25.01
C SER A 466 -8.14 13.26 -23.74
N ILE A 467 -7.49 12.88 -22.64
CA ILE A 467 -7.60 13.56 -21.35
C ILE A 467 -6.19 13.85 -20.87
N LEU A 468 -5.87 15.13 -20.68
CA LEU A 468 -4.61 15.59 -20.08
C LEU A 468 -4.88 16.06 -18.65
N ASP A 469 -4.39 15.30 -17.68
CA ASP A 469 -4.33 15.69 -16.28
C ASP A 469 -3.01 16.41 -16.03
N ARG A 470 -3.07 17.73 -15.84
CA ARG A 470 -1.90 18.56 -15.55
C ARG A 470 -1.53 18.49 -14.07
N ALA A 471 -0.25 18.65 -13.78
CA ALA A 471 0.29 18.65 -12.41
C ALA A 471 -0.27 19.78 -11.51
N ASP A 472 -0.83 20.83 -12.12
CA ASP A 472 -1.48 21.95 -11.42
C ASP A 472 -2.94 21.66 -10.99
N GLY A 473 -3.44 20.45 -11.29
CA GLY A 473 -4.79 19.99 -10.97
C GLY A 473 -5.85 20.38 -12.00
N VAL A 474 -5.47 20.85 -13.18
CA VAL A 474 -6.39 21.07 -14.31
C VAL A 474 -6.46 19.83 -15.18
N ARG A 475 -7.67 19.36 -15.47
CA ARG A 475 -7.95 18.33 -16.47
C ARG A 475 -8.43 18.99 -17.75
N VAL A 476 -7.81 18.64 -18.88
CA VAL A 476 -8.22 19.08 -20.21
C VAL A 476 -8.70 17.86 -20.98
N THR A 477 -9.98 17.82 -21.32
CA THR A 477 -10.55 16.78 -22.19
C THR A 477 -10.64 17.31 -23.62
N THR A 478 -10.04 16.63 -24.57
CA THR A 478 -10.20 16.89 -26.01
C THR A 478 -11.07 15.79 -26.60
N TYR A 479 -12.22 16.14 -27.16
CA TYR A 479 -13.13 15.19 -27.79
C TYR A 479 -12.70 14.90 -29.24
N ALA A 480 -13.28 13.85 -29.83
CA ALA A 480 -12.95 13.39 -31.19
C ALA A 480 -13.20 14.46 -32.28
N ASP A 481 -14.09 15.41 -32.03
CA ASP A 481 -14.39 16.55 -32.92
C ASP A 481 -13.41 17.73 -32.75
N GLY A 482 -12.40 17.59 -31.87
CA GLY A 482 -11.41 18.61 -31.55
C GLY A 482 -11.87 19.63 -30.50
N THR A 483 -13.11 19.53 -30.00
CA THR A 483 -13.59 20.42 -28.93
C THR A 483 -12.86 20.13 -27.63
N GLN A 484 -12.56 21.18 -26.86
CA GLN A 484 -11.82 21.08 -25.61
C GLN A 484 -12.66 21.57 -24.44
N LYS A 485 -12.59 20.83 -23.32
CA LYS A 485 -13.19 21.20 -22.05
C LYS A 485 -12.12 21.15 -20.96
N GLU A 486 -11.86 22.29 -20.33
CA GLU A 486 -10.99 22.37 -19.16
C GLU A 486 -11.84 22.34 -17.87
N GLU A 487 -11.46 21.49 -16.93
CA GLU A 487 -12.08 21.40 -15.60
C GLU A 487 -11.00 21.34 -14.51
N ARG A 488 -11.22 22.06 -13.41
CA ARG A 488 -10.29 22.06 -12.28
C ARG A 488 -10.68 20.94 -11.32
N LEU A 489 -9.81 19.94 -11.20
CA LEU A 489 -9.99 18.83 -10.27
C LEU A 489 -9.92 19.39 -8.84
N ARG A 490 -11.01 19.28 -8.08
CA ARG A 490 -11.16 19.82 -6.72
C ARG A 490 -10.53 18.94 -5.66
#